data_AF-A0A2G2A2I3-F1
#
_entry.id   AF-A0A2G2A2I3-F1
#
_cell.length_a   1.000
_cell.length_b   1.000
_cell.length_c   1.000
_cell.angle_alpha   90.00
_cell.angle_beta   90.00
_cell.angle_gamma   90.00
#
_symmetry.space_group_name_H-M   'P 1'
#
loop_
_entity.id
_entity.type
_entity.pdbx_description
1 polymer ?
#
loop_
_entity_poly.entity_id
_entity_poly.type
_entity_poly.pdbx_seq_one_letter_code
_entity_poly.pdbx_strand_id
1 'polypeptide(L)'
;MASPHDLKPACDASGPAEAHIIASMLREAGIEAFVFDTAAQTLQWHAPQIISPYLVHVQRADLERAHQIIRSNREESVDLDWDEVDVGEPIDETAKAASKSKKPTQPIGFLWPLRWKNLHRWLFLGILVYIATVLILNTIAYISWYT
;
A
#
# COMPACT_ATOMS: atom_id res chain seq x y z
N MET A 1 11.52 36.65 -4.15
CA MET A 1 12.41 35.48 -4.18
C MET A 1 11.64 34.33 -3.53
N ALA A 2 11.16 33.36 -4.29
CA ALA A 2 10.49 32.19 -3.73
C ALA A 2 11.53 31.42 -2.89
N SER A 3 11.16 31.01 -1.68
CA SER A 3 12.08 30.25 -0.83
C SER A 3 12.43 28.94 -1.55
N PRO A 4 13.70 28.56 -1.68
CA PRO A 4 14.15 27.32 -2.38
C PRO A 4 13.68 26.02 -1.73
N HIS A 5 12.69 26.08 -0.82
CA HIS A 5 12.18 24.98 -0.01
C HIS A 5 10.65 24.85 -0.04
N ASP A 6 9.90 25.58 -0.88
CA ASP A 6 8.44 25.39 -0.99
C ASP A 6 8.10 24.24 -1.94
N LEU A 7 8.47 23.03 -1.52
CA LEU A 7 8.11 21.79 -2.19
C LEU A 7 6.65 21.45 -1.87
N LYS A 8 5.91 21.04 -2.90
CA LYS A 8 4.52 20.58 -2.78
C LYS A 8 4.38 19.19 -3.39
N PRO A 9 3.55 18.31 -2.81
CA PRO A 9 3.26 17.02 -3.41
C PRO A 9 2.51 17.24 -4.73
N ALA A 10 2.99 16.61 -5.80
CA ALA A 10 2.37 16.63 -7.12
C ALA A 10 1.50 15.39 -7.33
N CYS A 11 1.97 14.21 -6.91
CA CYS A 11 1.20 12.98 -7.00
C CYS A 11 1.68 11.90 -6.02
N ASP A 12 0.78 10.96 -5.78
CA ASP A 12 1.02 9.73 -5.06
C ASP A 12 1.43 8.63 -6.05
N ALA A 13 2.38 7.79 -5.67
CA ALA A 13 2.80 6.62 -6.44
C ALA A 13 2.48 5.32 -5.69
N SER A 14 2.20 4.25 -6.43
CA SER A 14 1.87 2.93 -5.87
C SER A 14 3.10 2.21 -5.30
N GLY A 15 4.29 2.62 -5.72
CA GLY A 15 5.56 2.02 -5.32
C GLY A 15 6.77 2.93 -5.59
N PRO A 16 7.96 2.54 -5.10
CA PRO A 16 9.17 3.34 -5.26
C PRO A 16 9.62 3.42 -6.73
N ALA A 17 9.48 2.32 -7.48
CA ALA A 17 9.81 2.29 -8.90
C ALA A 17 8.96 3.29 -9.71
N GLU A 18 7.64 3.28 -9.48
CA GLU A 18 6.73 4.22 -10.13
C GLU A 18 7.04 5.68 -9.76
N ALA A 19 7.32 5.97 -8.48
CA ALA A 19 7.70 7.30 -8.04
C ALA A 19 8.97 7.81 -8.75
N HIS A 20 9.97 6.94 -8.93
CA HIS A 20 11.19 7.27 -9.66
C HIS A 20 10.96 7.46 -11.17
N ILE A 21 10.09 6.67 -11.79
CA ILE A 21 9.71 6.85 -13.20
C ILE A 21 9.05 8.23 -13.40
N ILE A 22 8.08 8.57 -12.55
CA ILE A 22 7.39 9.87 -12.61
C ILE A 22 8.38 11.02 -12.39
N ALA A 23 9.28 10.89 -11.42
CA ALA A 23 10.30 11.92 -11.17
C ALA A 23 11.26 12.11 -12.36
N SER A 24 11.68 11.02 -13.01
CA SER A 24 12.52 11.09 -14.23
C SER A 24 11.77 11.77 -15.38
N MET A 25 10.51 11.39 -15.62
CA MET A 25 9.65 12.00 -16.63
C MET A 25 9.50 13.52 -16.41
N LEU A 26 9.26 13.96 -15.17
CA LEU A 26 9.17 15.39 -14.84
C LEU A 26 10.50 16.12 -15.07
N ARG A 27 11.63 15.49 -14.72
CA ARG A 27 12.97 16.06 -14.95
C ARG A 27 13.31 16.19 -16.43
N GLU A 28 12.93 15.21 -17.25
CA GLU A 28 13.07 15.28 -18.71
C GLU A 28 12.25 16.43 -19.30
N ALA A 29 11.10 16.73 -18.72
CA ALA A 29 10.29 17.90 -19.07
C ALA A 29 10.82 19.23 -18.49
N GLY A 30 11.97 19.21 -17.81
CA GLY A 30 12.62 20.38 -17.22
C GLY A 30 12.04 20.82 -15.87
N ILE A 31 11.30 19.97 -15.18
CA ILE A 31 10.76 20.22 -13.84
C ILE A 31 11.58 19.45 -12.81
N GLU A 32 12.14 20.16 -11.83
CA GLU A 32 12.89 19.53 -10.75
C GLU A 32 11.93 18.77 -9.81
N ALA A 33 12.07 17.44 -9.77
CA ALA A 33 11.25 16.54 -8.98
C ALA A 33 12.06 15.79 -7.92
N PHE A 34 11.48 15.65 -6.73
CA PHE A 34 12.07 14.98 -5.57
C PHE A 34 11.16 13.83 -5.13
N VAL A 35 11.75 12.65 -4.92
CA VAL A 35 11.04 11.49 -4.37
C VAL A 35 11.39 11.39 -2.90
N PHE A 36 10.38 11.44 -2.04
CA PHE A 36 10.55 11.14 -0.63
C PHE A 36 10.00 9.74 -0.38
N ASP A 37 10.92 8.80 -0.17
CA ASP A 37 10.57 7.51 0.42
C ASP A 37 10.36 7.76 1.91
N THR A 38 9.14 8.17 2.27
CA THR A 38 8.83 8.35 3.68
C THR A 38 8.98 7.01 4.37
N ALA A 39 9.75 6.97 5.46
CA ALA A 39 9.75 5.88 6.45
C ALA A 39 8.38 5.74 7.17
N ALA A 40 7.29 6.09 6.49
CA ALA A 40 5.90 5.94 6.87
C ALA A 40 5.51 4.47 7.15
N GLN A 41 6.33 3.49 6.75
CA GLN A 41 6.18 2.11 7.25
C GLN A 41 6.12 2.05 8.78
N THR A 42 6.83 2.92 9.49
CA THR A 42 6.80 2.95 10.96
C THR A 42 5.53 3.60 11.53
N LEU A 43 4.70 4.28 10.72
CA LEU A 43 3.42 4.90 11.15
C LEU A 43 2.18 4.22 10.55
N GLN A 44 2.35 3.30 9.59
CA GLN A 44 1.27 2.54 8.95
C GLN A 44 0.38 1.76 9.94
N TRP A 45 0.86 1.44 11.14
CA TRP A 45 0.09 0.71 12.15
C TRP A 45 -1.03 1.53 12.80
N HIS A 46 -0.96 2.87 12.78
CA HIS A 46 -2.00 3.73 13.34
C HIS A 46 -3.04 4.20 12.31
N ALA A 47 -2.65 4.35 11.04
CA ALA A 47 -3.52 4.86 9.99
C ALA A 47 -3.15 4.25 8.62
N PRO A 48 -3.37 2.94 8.42
CA PRO A 48 -2.93 2.22 7.22
C PRO A 48 -3.59 2.70 5.92
N GLN A 49 -4.61 3.55 6.00
CA GLN A 49 -5.44 3.98 4.86
C GLN A 49 -5.19 5.42 4.41
N ILE A 50 -4.37 6.21 5.12
CA ILE A 50 -4.34 7.68 4.94
C ILE A 50 -3.05 8.18 4.30
N ILE A 51 -1.95 7.41 4.34
CA ILE A 51 -0.63 7.90 3.91
C ILE A 51 -0.11 7.03 2.76
N SER A 52 -0.14 7.58 1.54
CA SER A 52 0.64 7.04 0.42
C SER A 52 2.13 7.16 0.78
N PRO A 53 2.87 6.04 0.90
CA PRO A 53 4.25 6.08 1.39
C PRO A 53 5.24 6.68 0.38
N TYR A 54 4.84 6.80 -0.89
CA TYR A 54 5.69 7.30 -1.97
C TYR A 54 5.05 8.54 -2.60
N LEU A 55 5.63 9.71 -2.32
CA LEU A 55 5.16 11.00 -2.81
C LEU A 55 6.22 11.67 -3.67
N VAL A 56 5.81 12.12 -4.86
CA VAL A 56 6.64 12.94 -5.73
C VAL A 56 6.34 14.41 -5.45
N HIS A 57 7.38 15.16 -5.12
CA HIS A 57 7.31 16.58 -4.79
C HIS A 57 7.99 17.43 -5.85
N VAL A 58 7.44 18.60 -6.11
CA VAL A 58 7.97 19.59 -7.06
C VAL A 58 7.97 20.97 -6.42
N GLN A 59 8.68 21.92 -7.01
CA GLN A 59 8.57 23.32 -6.60
C GLN A 59 7.13 23.82 -6.81
N ARG A 60 6.63 24.63 -5.87
CA ARG A 60 5.28 25.20 -5.97
C ARG A 60 5.02 25.93 -7.30
N ALA A 61 6.04 26.58 -7.87
CA ALA A 61 5.93 27.29 -9.14
C ALA A 61 5.61 26.36 -10.32
N ASP A 62 6.07 25.10 -10.25
CA ASP A 62 5.92 24.11 -11.32
C ASP A 62 4.78 23.13 -11.08
N LEU A 63 4.05 23.24 -9.97
CA LEU A 63 3.02 22.27 -9.56
C LEU A 63 1.92 22.10 -10.63
N GLU A 64 1.42 23.20 -11.18
CA GLU A 64 0.37 23.16 -12.21
C GLU A 64 0.88 22.49 -13.50
N ARG A 65 2.10 22.81 -13.91
CA ARG A 65 2.73 22.23 -15.10
C ARG A 65 3.02 20.74 -14.91
N ALA A 66 3.46 20.35 -13.72
CA ALA A 66 3.69 18.95 -13.35
C ALA A 66 2.39 18.15 -13.44
N HIS A 67 1.28 18.67 -12.92
CA HIS A 67 -0.03 18.01 -13.01
C HIS A 67 -0.48 17.81 -14.46
N GLN A 68 -0.27 18.80 -15.33
CA GLN A 68 -0.63 18.70 -16.74
C GLN A 68 0.18 17.60 -17.45
N ILE A 69 1.49 17.53 -17.22
CA ILE A 69 2.36 16.50 -17.81
C ILE A 69 2.00 15.11 -17.30
N ILE A 70 1.77 14.97 -15.98
CA ILE A 70 1.38 13.68 -15.39
C ILE A 70 0.04 13.22 -15.98
N ARG A 71 -0.91 14.13 -16.13
CA ARG A 71 -2.22 13.83 -16.70
C ARG A 71 -2.12 13.41 -18.17
N SER A 72 -1.38 14.16 -18.99
CA SER A 72 -1.24 13.84 -20.42
C SER A 72 -0.56 12.48 -20.62
N ASN A 73 0.54 12.21 -19.91
CA ASN A 73 1.22 10.92 -19.99
C ASN A 73 0.32 9.74 -19.54
N ARG A 74 -0.51 9.97 -18.53
CA ARG A 74 -1.44 8.94 -18.04
C ARG A 74 -2.55 8.65 -19.06
N GLU A 75 -3.06 9.68 -19.73
CA GLU A 75 -4.03 9.53 -20.81
C GLU A 75 -3.41 8.77 -22.00
N GLU A 76 -2.17 9.08 -22.36
CA GLU A 76 -1.41 8.36 -23.40
C GLU A 76 -1.10 6.90 -23.05
N SER A 77 -0.92 6.57 -21.76
CA SER A 77 -0.58 5.22 -21.30
C SER A 77 -1.77 4.26 -21.23
N VAL A 78 -2.99 4.77 -21.14
CA VAL A 78 -4.21 3.93 -21.02
C VAL A 78 -4.63 3.36 -22.37
N ASP A 79 -4.21 3.97 -23.48
CA ASP A 79 -4.60 3.60 -24.84
C ASP A 79 -3.62 2.65 -25.54
N LEU A 80 -2.94 1.79 -24.77
CA LEU A 80 -2.14 0.71 -25.35
C LEU A 80 -3.06 -0.46 -25.70
N ASP A 81 -3.35 -0.61 -26.99
CA ASP A 81 -4.08 -1.76 -27.52
C ASP A 81 -3.16 -3.00 -27.52
N TRP A 82 -3.27 -3.81 -26.46
CA TRP A 82 -2.51 -5.04 -26.32
C TRP A 82 -2.95 -6.13 -27.31
N ASP A 83 -4.06 -5.95 -28.02
CA ASP A 83 -4.53 -6.92 -29.03
C ASP A 83 -3.74 -6.80 -30.35
N GLU A 84 -3.07 -5.66 -30.60
CA GLU A 84 -2.22 -5.44 -31.79
C GLU A 84 -0.75 -5.83 -31.57
N VAL A 85 -0.33 -6.07 -30.33
CA VAL A 85 1.06 -6.42 -29.99
C VAL A 85 1.30 -7.91 -30.22
N ASP A 86 1.84 -8.26 -31.39
CA ASP A 86 2.33 -9.61 -31.69
C ASP A 86 3.58 -9.94 -30.84
N VAL A 87 3.42 -10.79 -29.84
CA VAL A 87 4.52 -11.31 -28.99
C VAL A 87 5.20 -12.55 -29.57
N GLY A 88 4.82 -12.96 -30.79
CA GLY A 88 5.32 -14.16 -31.46
C GLY A 88 4.73 -15.46 -30.91
N GLU A 89 4.98 -16.56 -31.62
CA GLU A 89 4.61 -17.89 -31.16
C GLU A 89 5.44 -18.28 -29.93
N PRO A 90 4.81 -18.82 -28.86
CA PRO A 90 5.55 -19.32 -27.72
C PRO A 90 6.49 -20.44 -28.19
N ILE A 91 7.81 -20.27 -27.96
CA ILE A 91 8.80 -21.32 -28.23
C ILE A 91 8.47 -22.49 -27.31
N ASP A 92 8.01 -23.57 -27.95
CA ASP A 92 7.17 -24.63 -27.40
C ASP A 92 7.94 -25.66 -26.55
N GLU A 93 8.87 -25.22 -25.69
CA GLU A 93 9.59 -26.14 -24.80
C GLU A 93 8.91 -26.32 -23.43
N THR A 94 7.89 -25.51 -23.09
CA THR A 94 7.21 -25.57 -21.78
C THR A 94 5.69 -25.76 -21.83
N ALA A 95 5.07 -25.75 -23.01
CA ALA A 95 3.61 -25.78 -23.17
C ALA A 95 2.92 -27.07 -22.69
N LYS A 96 3.66 -28.16 -22.45
CA LYS A 96 3.08 -29.38 -21.85
C LYS A 96 2.81 -29.31 -20.34
N ALA A 97 3.29 -28.29 -19.64
CA ALA A 97 3.07 -28.17 -18.18
C ALA A 97 1.87 -27.28 -17.79
N ALA A 98 1.38 -26.39 -18.66
CA ALA A 98 0.47 -25.31 -18.26
C ALA A 98 -1.03 -25.55 -18.55
N SER A 99 -1.41 -26.61 -19.26
CA SER A 99 -2.81 -26.82 -19.72
C SER A 99 -3.80 -27.36 -18.67
N LYS A 100 -3.46 -27.34 -17.37
CA LYS A 100 -4.38 -27.69 -16.28
C LYS A 100 -4.62 -26.55 -15.28
N SER A 101 -4.80 -25.32 -15.74
CA SER A 101 -5.40 -24.28 -14.91
C SER A 101 -6.88 -24.08 -15.25
N LYS A 102 -7.74 -25.02 -14.80
CA LYS A 102 -9.18 -24.72 -14.66
C LYS A 102 -9.31 -23.61 -13.61
N LYS A 103 -9.70 -22.41 -14.03
CA LYS A 103 -10.04 -21.32 -13.10
C LYS A 103 -11.13 -21.84 -12.13
N PRO A 104 -10.94 -21.77 -10.80
CA PRO A 104 -12.01 -22.15 -9.89
C PRO A 104 -13.11 -21.10 -9.99
N THR A 105 -14.25 -21.50 -10.54
CA THR A 105 -15.53 -20.81 -10.39
C THR A 105 -15.78 -20.65 -8.90
N GLN A 106 -15.60 -19.44 -8.38
CA GLN A 106 -15.93 -19.10 -6.99
C GLN A 106 -17.46 -19.22 -6.86
N PRO A 107 -18.00 -20.11 -6.02
CA PRO A 107 -19.43 -20.16 -5.79
C PRO A 107 -19.86 -18.87 -5.10
N ILE A 108 -20.69 -18.10 -5.80
CA ILE A 108 -21.47 -17.01 -5.21
C ILE A 108 -22.44 -17.67 -4.23
N GLY A 109 -22.12 -17.59 -2.94
CA GLY A 109 -22.99 -18.01 -1.84
C GLY A 109 -22.46 -19.20 -1.05
N PHE A 110 -21.63 -18.94 -0.03
CA PHE A 110 -21.62 -19.77 1.17
C PHE A 110 -21.02 -19.01 2.37
N LEU A 111 -21.83 -18.85 3.40
CA LEU A 111 -21.49 -18.33 4.73
C LEU A 111 -20.43 -19.21 5.43
N TRP A 112 -19.14 -19.00 5.19
CA TRP A 112 -18.01 -19.30 6.11
C TRP A 112 -16.70 -18.82 5.42
N PRO A 113 -15.80 -18.07 6.08
CA PRO A 113 -15.18 -18.60 7.27
C PRO A 113 -15.05 -17.60 8.42
N LEU A 114 -15.51 -18.08 9.57
CA LEU A 114 -14.90 -17.81 10.86
C LEU A 114 -13.39 -18.04 10.70
N ARG A 115 -12.66 -16.94 10.52
CA ARG A 115 -11.26 -16.92 10.11
C ARG A 115 -10.39 -17.44 11.25
N TRP A 116 -10.06 -18.73 11.23
CA TRP A 116 -9.16 -19.41 12.19
C TRP A 116 -7.81 -18.70 12.40
N LYS A 117 -7.40 -17.83 11.46
CA LYS A 117 -6.17 -17.04 11.55
C LYS A 117 -6.09 -16.12 12.79
N ASN A 118 -7.20 -15.85 13.46
CA ASN A 118 -7.22 -15.03 14.69
C ASN A 118 -7.49 -15.84 15.97
N LEU A 119 -7.60 -17.17 15.92
CA LEU A 119 -7.94 -17.98 17.11
C LEU A 119 -6.92 -17.80 18.25
N HIS A 120 -5.63 -17.75 17.91
CA HIS A 120 -4.59 -17.46 18.91
C HIS A 120 -4.75 -16.06 19.52
N ARG A 121 -5.12 -15.04 18.75
CA ARG A 121 -5.32 -13.67 19.28
C ARG A 121 -6.46 -13.64 20.29
N TRP A 122 -7.55 -14.37 20.05
CA TRP A 122 -8.67 -14.48 20.99
C TRP A 122 -8.31 -15.27 22.25
N LEU A 123 -7.53 -16.34 22.14
CA LEU A 123 -7.02 -17.08 23.29
C LEU A 123 -6.08 -16.23 24.17
N PHE A 124 -5.17 -15.48 23.55
CA PHE A 124 -4.28 -14.56 24.27
C PHE A 124 -5.07 -13.46 25.01
N LEU A 125 -6.10 -12.90 24.38
CA LEU A 125 -6.94 -11.87 25.00
C LEU A 125 -7.71 -12.44 26.21
N GLY A 126 -8.25 -13.66 26.09
CA GLY A 126 -8.91 -14.34 27.20
C GLY A 126 -7.98 -14.62 28.39
N ILE A 127 -6.76 -15.08 28.14
CA ILE A 127 -5.75 -15.32 29.18
C ILE A 127 -5.38 -14.01 29.89
N LEU A 128 -5.20 -12.92 29.14
CA LEU A 128 -4.82 -11.63 29.70
C LEU A 128 -5.93 -11.06 30.61
N VAL A 129 -7.18 -11.14 30.18
CA VAL A 129 -8.36 -10.75 30.99
C VAL A 129 -8.46 -11.62 32.26
N TYR A 130 -8.22 -12.92 32.15
CA TYR A 130 -8.23 -13.82 33.30
C TYR A 130 -7.15 -13.44 34.34
N ILE A 131 -5.90 -13.24 33.91
CA ILE A 131 -4.79 -12.84 34.80
C ILE A 131 -5.09 -11.50 35.48
N ALA A 132 -5.57 -10.51 34.73
CA ALA A 132 -5.93 -9.20 35.29
C ALA A 132 -7.03 -9.32 36.36
N THR A 133 -8.05 -10.15 36.11
CA THR A 133 -9.15 -10.38 37.05
C THR A 133 -8.66 -11.05 38.34
N VAL A 134 -7.79 -12.07 38.24
CA VAL A 134 -7.20 -12.74 39.41
C VAL A 134 -6.34 -11.78 40.23
N LEU A 135 -5.53 -10.93 39.58
CA LEU A 135 -4.72 -9.94 40.27
C LEU A 135 -5.57 -8.91 41.02
N ILE A 136 -6.66 -8.42 40.39
CA ILE A 136 -7.58 -7.47 41.02
C ILE A 136 -8.24 -8.11 42.26
N LEU A 137 -8.76 -9.33 42.14
CA LEU A 137 -9.37 -10.05 43.26
C LEU A 137 -8.37 -10.30 44.40
N ASN A 138 -7.15 -10.70 44.07
CA ASN A 138 -6.09 -10.91 45.06
C ASN A 138 -5.72 -9.60 45.78
N THR A 139 -5.68 -8.48 45.06
CA THR A 139 -5.39 -7.15 45.64
C THR A 139 -6.50 -6.71 46.59
N ILE A 140 -7.78 -6.94 46.23
CA ILE A 140 -8.92 -6.63 47.09
C ILE A 140 -8.90 -7.49 48.36
N ALA A 141 -8.62 -8.79 48.24
CA ALA A 141 -8.51 -9.70 49.38
C ALA A 141 -7.35 -9.30 50.31
N TYR A 142 -6.20 -8.91 49.76
CA TYR A 142 -5.07 -8.41 50.52
C TYR A 142 -5.44 -7.15 51.30
N ILE A 143 -6.05 -6.15 50.66
CA ILE A 143 -6.47 -4.91 51.34
C ILE A 143 -7.47 -5.21 52.47
N SER A 144 -8.45 -6.08 52.23
CA SER A 144 -9.46 -6.47 53.23
C SER A 144 -8.88 -7.19 54.45
N TRP A 145 -7.69 -7.79 54.37
CA TRP A 145 -7.04 -8.41 55.52
C TRP A 145 -6.33 -7.35 56.39
N TYR A 146 -5.79 -6.29 55.79
CA TYR A 146 -5.04 -5.27 56.53
C TYR A 146 -5.90 -4.15 57.13
N THR A 147 -7.19 -4.07 56.78
CA THR A 147 -8.19 -3.13 57.35
C THR A 147 -9.07 -3.82 58.37
#